data_AF-A0A2D5LUH2-F1
#
_entry.id   AF-A0A2D5LUH2-F1
#
_cell.length_a   1.000
_cell.length_b   1.000
_cell.length_c   1.000
_cell.angle_alpha   90.00
_cell.angle_beta   90.00
_cell.angle_gamma   90.00
#
_symmetry.space_group_name_H-M   'P 1'
#
loop_
_entity.id
_entity.type
_entity.pdbx_description
1 polymer ?
#
loop_
_entity_poly.entity_id
_entity_poly.type
_entity_poly.pdbx_seq_one_letter_code
_entity_poly.pdbx_strand_id
1 'polypeptide(L)' 'MKKNYKAMVLTCIDPRCQPKINSIMKNKKLIGKYSLFSIAGSTLGITSKNFKNWEKVFWKNFSISS' A
#
# COMPACT_ATOMS: atom_id res chain seq x y z
N MET A 1 3.82 -5.72 19.39
CA MET A 1 2.68 -5.73 18.45
C MET A 1 2.53 -7.12 17.84
N LYS A 2 1.43 -7.84 18.09
CA LYS A 2 1.17 -9.14 17.42
C LYS A 2 1.15 -8.91 15.90
N LYS A 3 2.01 -9.60 15.14
CA LYS A 3 2.10 -9.54 13.67
C LYS A 3 0.88 -10.21 13.02
N ASN A 4 -0.30 -9.62 13.18
CA ASN A 4 -1.55 -10.15 12.62
C ASN A 4 -1.65 -9.90 11.10
N TYR A 5 -0.85 -8.97 10.56
CA TYR A 5 -0.79 -8.67 9.14
C TYR A 5 0.39 -9.37 8.47
N LYS A 6 0.11 -10.05 7.35
CA LYS A 6 1.06 -10.80 6.52
C LYS A 6 1.54 -10.02 5.30
N ALA A 7 0.84 -8.95 4.93
CA ALA A 7 1.18 -8.11 3.79
C ALA A 7 0.79 -6.66 4.04
N MET A 8 1.51 -5.75 3.38
CA MET A 8 1.16 -4.35 3.26
C MET A 8 0.76 -4.08 1.80
N VAL A 9 -0.40 -3.46 1.61
CA VAL A 9 -0.91 -3.08 0.29
C VAL A 9 -0.92 -1.56 0.19
N LEU A 10 -0.27 -1.05 -0.85
CA LEU A 10 -0.26 0.37 -1.20
C LEU A 10 -1.04 0.55 -2.51
N THR A 11 -2.10 1.36 -2.50
CA THR A 11 -2.98 1.58 -3.66
C THR A 11 -3.38 3.04 -3.80
N CYS A 12 -3.73 3.44 -5.02
CA CYS A 12 -4.30 4.76 -5.25
C CYS A 12 -5.64 4.87 -4.51
N ILE A 13 -5.99 6.08 -4.03
CA ILE A 13 -7.31 6.37 -3.43
C ILE A 13 -8.46 6.32 -4.45
N ASP A 14 -8.13 6.24 -5.75
CA ASP A 14 -9.12 6.11 -6.81
C ASP A 14 -10.11 4.96 -6.53
N PRO A 15 -11.44 5.21 -6.49
CA PRO A 15 -12.45 4.20 -6.19
C PRO A 15 -12.41 2.99 -7.12
N ARG A 16 -11.93 3.15 -8.36
CA ARG A 16 -11.80 2.07 -9.36
C ARG A 16 -10.72 1.05 -8.98
N CYS A 17 -9.79 1.41 -8.09
CA CYS A 17 -8.76 0.51 -7.57
C CYS A 17 -9.30 -0.43 -6.48
N GLN A 18 -10.25 0.02 -5.65
CA GLN A 18 -10.71 -0.73 -4.47
C GLN A 18 -11.29 -2.12 -4.81
N PRO A 19 -12.18 -2.28 -5.83
CA PRO A 19 -12.69 -3.60 -6.21
C PRO A 19 -11.58 -4.54 -6.72
N LYS A 20 -10.61 -3.99 -7.46
CA LYS A 20 -9.48 -4.76 -8.01
C LYS A 20 -8.57 -5.25 -6.89
N ILE A 21 -8.23 -4.37 -5.93
CA ILE A 21 -7.44 -4.74 -4.75
C ILE A 21 -8.16 -5.84 -3.96
N ASN A 22 -9.45 -5.68 -3.68
CA ASN A 22 -10.22 -6.70 -2.96
C ASN A 22 -10.18 -8.07 -3.66
N SER A 23 -10.36 -8.10 -4.98
CA SER A 23 -10.26 -9.33 -5.78
C SER A 23 -8.87 -9.97 -5.70
N ILE A 24 -7.80 -9.17 -5.85
CA ILE A 24 -6.41 -9.65 -5.74
C ILE A 24 -6.14 -10.22 -4.35
N MET A 25 -6.58 -9.54 -3.28
CA MET A 25 -6.36 -9.98 -1.91
C MET A 25 -7.15 -11.24 -1.54
N LYS A 26 -8.36 -11.39 -2.12
CA LYS A 26 -9.15 -12.63 -2.04
C LYS A 26 -8.41 -13.80 -2.69
N ASN A 27 -7.93 -13.62 -3.92
CA ASN A 27 -7.20 -14.65 -4.65
C ASN A 27 -5.89 -15.06 -3.94
N LYS A 28 -5.23 -14.10 -3.28
CA LYS A 28 -4.03 -14.35 -2.46
C LYS A 28 -4.31 -14.95 -1.08
N LYS A 29 -5.58 -15.20 -0.69
CA LYS A 29 -5.99 -15.68 0.65
C LYS A 29 -5.52 -14.77 1.80
N LEU A 30 -5.43 -13.47 1.53
CA LEU A 30 -4.93 -12.46 2.46
C LEU A 30 -6.02 -11.60 3.10
N ILE A 31 -7.31 -11.84 2.80
CA ILE A 31 -8.43 -11.12 3.43
C ILE A 31 -8.31 -11.14 4.96
N GLY A 32 -8.45 -9.97 5.59
CA GLY A 32 -8.29 -9.76 7.04
C GLY A 32 -6.85 -9.88 7.55
N LYS A 33 -5.87 -10.15 6.68
CA LYS A 33 -4.47 -10.40 7.01
C LYS A 33 -3.53 -9.40 6.32
N TYR A 34 -4.02 -8.25 5.90
CA TYR A 34 -3.20 -7.19 5.31
C TYR A 34 -3.55 -5.80 5.85
N SER A 35 -2.57 -4.90 5.86
CA SER A 35 -2.78 -3.48 6.07
C SER A 35 -2.93 -2.77 4.71
N LEU A 36 -3.89 -1.85 4.59
CA LEU A 36 -4.17 -1.12 3.36
C LEU A 36 -3.84 0.37 3.52
N PHE A 37 -2.97 0.88 2.65
CA PHE A 37 -2.66 2.30 2.52
C PHE A 37 -3.23 2.80 1.20
N SER A 38 -4.25 3.66 1.28
CA SER A 38 -4.88 4.28 0.11
C SER A 38 -4.44 5.74 0.02
N ILE A 39 -3.51 6.04 -0.89
CA ILE A 39 -2.89 7.37 -0.99
C ILE A 39 -3.02 7.86 -2.44
N ALA A 40 -3.35 9.13 -2.64
CA ALA A 40 -3.37 9.73 -3.97
C ALA A 40 -2.00 9.59 -4.66
N GLY A 41 -1.98 9.08 -5.88
CA GLY A 41 -0.74 8.93 -6.65
C GLY A 41 0.24 7.88 -6.11
N SER A 42 -0.18 6.98 -5.21
CA SER A 42 0.72 5.98 -4.62
C SER A 42 1.46 5.13 -5.67
N THR A 43 0.76 4.74 -6.74
CA THR A 43 1.31 3.94 -7.82
C THR A 43 2.35 4.73 -8.63
N LEU A 44 2.19 6.06 -8.77
CA LEU A 44 3.14 6.91 -9.50
C LEU A 44 4.49 6.97 -8.79
N GLY A 45 4.50 7.02 -7.45
CA GLY A 45 5.73 6.97 -6.67
C GLY A 45 6.49 5.65 -6.83
N ILE A 46 5.76 4.53 -6.84
CA ILE A 46 6.32 3.17 -6.95
C ILE A 46 6.86 2.88 -8.35
N THR A 47 6.15 3.29 -9.40
CA THR A 47 6.47 2.87 -10.78
C THR A 47 7.30 3.88 -11.56
N SER A 48 7.39 5.13 -11.10
CA SER A 48 8.14 6.17 -11.79
C SER A 48 9.65 5.99 -11.61
N LYS A 49 10.37 5.96 -12.75
CA LYS A 49 11.84 5.92 -12.78
C LYS A 49 12.49 7.18 -12.19
N ASN A 50 11.74 8.28 -12.12
CA ASN A 50 12.22 9.57 -11.61
C ASN A 50 12.27 9.59 -10.08
N PHE A 51 11.46 8.77 -9.40
CA PHE A 51 11.36 8.74 -7.94
C PHE A 51 12.11 7.54 -7.34
N LYS A 52 13.42 7.45 -7.59
CA LYS A 52 14.28 6.32 -7.16
C LYS A 52 14.30 6.06 -5.64
N ASN A 53 14.01 7.08 -4.83
CA ASN A 53 14.05 7.00 -3.35
C ASN A 53 12.65 7.15 -2.71
N TRP A 54 11.57 6.92 -3.46
CA TRP A 54 10.20 7.12 -2.96
C TRP A 54 9.94 6.33 -1.67
N GLU A 55 10.45 5.10 -1.57
CA GLU A 55 10.30 4.21 -0.42
C GLU A 55 10.91 4.79 0.87
N LYS A 56 12.10 5.40 0.77
CA LYS A 56 12.78 6.04 1.91
C LYS A 56 11.99 7.23 2.41
N VAL A 57 11.48 8.04 1.49
CA VAL A 57 10.64 9.20 1.82
C VAL A 57 9.34 8.74 2.46
N PHE A 58 8.69 7.71 1.92
CA PHE A 58 7.47 7.13 2.49
C PHE A 58 7.69 6.67 3.93
N TRP A 59 8.70 5.83 4.18
CA TRP A 59 8.96 5.31 5.52
C TRP A 59 9.40 6.40 6.51
N LYS A 60 10.21 7.37 6.07
CA LYS A 60 10.59 8.52 6.92
C LYS A 60 9.39 9.34 7.36
N ASN A 61 8.44 9.61 6.47
CA ASN A 61 7.22 10.33 6.82
C ASN A 61 6.30 9.48 7.70
N PHE A 62 6.18 8.19 7.41
CA PHE A 62 5.37 7.28 8.21
C PHE A 62 5.87 7.16 9.66
N SER A 63 7.19 7.13 9.86
CA SER A 63 7.79 7.05 11.20
C SER A 63 7.61 8.31 12.06
N ILE A 64 7.32 9.47 11.45
CA ILE A 64 7.07 10.71 12.22
C ILE A 64 5.72 10.66 12.92
N SER A 65 4.73 9.96 12.35
CA SER A 65 3.38 9.87 12.87
C SER A 65 3.18 8.78 13.94
N SER A 66 4.26 8.15 14.42
CA SER A 66 4.26 6.99 15.34
C SER A 66 4.80 7.33 16.71
#